data_AF-A0A450XGI8-F1
#
_entry.id   AF-A0A450XGI8-F1
#
_cell.length_a   1.000
_cell.length_b   1.000
_cell.length_c   1.000
_cell.angle_alpha   90.00
_cell.angle_beta   90.00
_cell.angle_gamma   90.00
#
_symmetry.space_group_name_H-M   'P 1'
#
loop_
_entity.id
_entity.type
_entity.pdbx_description
1 polymer ?
#
loop_
_entity_poly.entity_id
_entity_poly.type
_entity_poly.pdbx_seq_one_letter_code
_entity_poly.pdbx_strand_id
1 'polypeptide(L)'
;MGEHFRELDTPLLVEFPKGEREAILFLFEEETTARHFSIYRLARYCLDLAELLNTDRVIPVVIFLRPGQYRRGLDLGTTDNPYLTFRFIISDLGAIPAEEYLQSRNIIARINLPNMRHAPEERVKIYLRAQEGLAELEPDPNKRIKYIDFIA
;
A
#
# COMPACT_ATOMS: atom_id res chain seq x y z
N MET A 1 -9.07 22.51 6.45
CA MET A 1 -8.51 22.14 5.13
C MET A 1 -8.21 20.65 5.21
N GLY A 2 -9.04 19.71 4.77
CA GLY A 2 -10.04 19.64 3.72
C GLY A 2 -9.88 18.21 3.22
N GLU A 3 -10.86 17.36 3.54
CA GLU A 3 -10.83 15.90 3.48
C GLU A 3 -10.38 15.34 2.12
N HIS A 4 -9.35 14.50 2.14
CA HIS A 4 -9.16 13.40 1.20
C HIS A 4 -8.49 12.25 1.95
N PHE A 5 -9.23 11.66 2.89
CA PHE A 5 -8.90 10.37 3.46
C PHE A 5 -9.28 9.34 2.38
N ARG A 6 -8.32 8.89 1.56
CA ARG A 6 -8.55 7.63 0.84
C ARG A 6 -8.28 6.53 1.86
N GLU A 7 -9.26 5.67 2.07
CA GLU A 7 -9.47 4.83 3.27
C GLU A 7 -8.40 3.77 3.58
N LEU A 8 -7.23 3.86 2.94
CA LEU A 8 -6.02 3.04 3.13
C LEU A 8 -4.77 3.80 3.58
N ASP A 9 -4.88 5.08 3.96
CA ASP A 9 -3.82 5.79 4.73
C ASP A 9 -3.65 5.25 6.16
N THR A 10 -4.26 4.09 6.47
CA THR A 10 -4.21 3.51 7.81
C THR A 10 -2.98 2.61 7.94
N PRO A 11 -2.01 2.94 8.81
CA PRO A 11 -0.88 2.06 9.08
C PRO A 11 -1.36 0.68 9.54
N LEU A 12 -0.82 -0.38 8.92
CA LEU A 12 -1.01 -1.75 9.41
C LEU A 12 0.10 -2.05 10.41
N LEU A 13 -0.24 -2.04 11.70
CA LEU A 13 0.68 -2.55 12.71
C LEU A 13 0.82 -4.07 12.54
N VAL A 14 2.04 -4.55 12.32
CA VAL A 14 2.32 -5.99 12.20
C VAL A 14 3.16 -6.41 13.40
N GLU A 15 2.54 -7.12 14.32
CA GLU A 15 3.26 -7.71 15.45
C GLU A 15 3.86 -9.05 15.03
N PHE A 16 5.19 -9.18 15.07
CA PHE A 16 5.86 -10.42 14.75
C PHE A 16 5.82 -11.40 15.94
N PRO A 17 5.85 -12.72 15.70
CA PRO A 17 5.69 -13.74 16.75
C PRO A 17 6.70 -13.68 17.91
N LYS A 18 7.82 -12.96 17.73
CA LYS A 18 8.88 -12.79 18.74
C LYS A 18 8.69 -11.57 19.65
N GLY A 19 7.56 -10.86 19.55
CA GLY A 19 7.28 -9.66 20.36
C GLY A 19 7.99 -8.40 19.85
N GLU A 20 8.72 -8.49 18.73
CA GLU A 20 9.21 -7.33 18.00
C GLU A 20 8.01 -6.66 17.30
N ARG A 21 7.75 -5.39 17.66
CA ARG A 21 6.71 -4.57 17.03
C ARG A 21 7.31 -3.84 15.84
N GLU A 22 6.91 -4.22 14.63
CA GLU A 22 7.22 -3.47 13.42
C GLU A 22 5.94 -2.82 12.91
N ALA A 23 5.96 -1.51 12.74
CA ALA A 23 4.85 -0.80 12.13
C ALA A 23 5.07 -0.81 10.62
N ILE A 24 4.25 -1.56 9.88
CA ILE A 24 4.30 -1.53 8.42
C ILE A 24 3.26 -0.53 7.93
N LEU A 25 3.73 0.64 7.51
CA LEU A 25 2.86 1.63 6.91
C LEU A 25 2.67 1.28 5.44
N PHE A 26 1.49 0.79 5.09
CA PHE A 26 1.05 0.72 3.70
C PHE A 26 0.33 2.01 3.35
N LEU A 27 0.81 2.71 2.33
CA LEU A 27 0.06 3.77 1.67
C LEU A 27 -0.33 3.27 0.27
N PHE A 28 -1.62 3.31 -0.01
CA PHE A 28 -2.15 3.04 -1.35
C PHE A 28 -2.42 4.35 -2.04
N GLU A 29 -1.67 4.62 -3.11
CA GLU A 29 -1.85 5.83 -3.91
C GLU A 29 -2.59 5.47 -5.20
N GLU A 30 -3.88 5.79 -5.21
CA GLU A 30 -4.83 5.49 -6.30
C GLU A 30 -4.84 6.59 -7.39
N GLU A 31 -4.05 7.66 -7.26
CA GLU A 31 -4.20 8.78 -8.18
C GLU A 31 -3.66 8.54 -9.60
N THR A 32 -4.62 8.61 -10.53
CA THR A 32 -4.50 8.52 -11.99
C THR A 32 -3.61 9.58 -12.64
N THR A 33 -3.09 10.52 -11.86
CA THR A 33 -2.00 11.42 -12.24
C THR A 33 -1.00 11.42 -11.09
N ALA A 34 0.25 11.05 -11.35
CA ALA A 34 1.37 11.05 -10.40
C ALA A 34 1.74 12.44 -9.81
N ARG A 35 0.78 13.37 -9.71
CA ARG A 35 0.92 14.76 -9.32
C ARG A 35 0.69 15.03 -7.83
N HIS A 36 0.20 14.09 -7.01
CA HIS A 36 -0.04 14.38 -5.58
C HIS A 36 0.65 13.44 -4.57
N PHE A 37 1.39 12.40 -5.00
CA PHE A 37 2.29 11.69 -4.09
C PHE A 37 3.34 12.65 -3.53
N SER A 38 3.39 12.77 -2.20
CA SER A 38 4.36 13.60 -1.52
C SER A 38 5.24 12.76 -0.61
N ILE A 39 6.47 12.51 -1.04
CA ILE A 39 7.50 11.83 -0.23
C ILE A 39 7.76 12.53 1.11
N TYR A 40 7.57 13.85 1.19
CA TYR A 40 7.66 14.61 2.43
C TYR A 40 6.50 14.35 3.38
N ARG A 41 5.30 14.11 2.86
CA ARG A 41 4.13 13.74 3.68
C ARG A 41 4.30 12.33 4.23
N LEU A 42 4.71 11.38 3.39
CA LEU A 42 5.02 10.02 3.81
C LEU A 42 6.13 9.99 4.88
N ALA A 43 7.23 10.72 4.68
CA ALA A 43 8.30 10.80 5.67
C ALA A 43 7.80 11.33 7.04
N ARG A 44 6.95 12.37 7.04
CA ARG A 44 6.34 12.88 8.28
C ARG A 44 5.45 11.84 8.95
N TYR A 45 4.59 11.14 8.21
CA TYR A 45 3.77 10.07 8.79
C TYR A 45 4.60 8.96 9.42
N CYS A 46 5.73 8.58 8.81
CA CYS A 46 6.62 7.61 9.43
C CYS A 46 7.20 8.09 10.76
N LEU A 47 7.57 9.37 10.85
CA LEU A 47 8.08 9.98 12.08
C LEU A 47 6.99 10.06 13.15
N ASP A 48 5.80 10.51 12.79
CA ASP A 48 4.64 10.58 13.70
C ASP A 48 4.29 9.19 14.25
N LEU A 49 4.37 8.14 13.42
CA LEU A 49 4.12 6.76 13.84
C LEU A 49 5.22 6.18 14.71
N ALA A 50 6.48 6.48 14.39
CA ALA A 50 7.62 6.05 15.20
C ALA A 50 7.50 6.58 16.63
N GLU A 51 7.11 7.87 16.77
CA GLU A 51 6.86 8.50 18.06
C GLU A 51 5.62 7.92 18.75
N LEU A 52 4.48 7.85 18.06
CA LEU A 52 3.21 7.36 18.62
C LEU A 52 3.31 5.92 19.14
N LEU A 53 4.03 5.07 18.41
CA LEU A 53 4.16 3.64 18.72
C LEU A 53 5.44 3.33 19.51
N ASN A 54 6.25 4.34 19.81
CA ASN A 54 7.55 4.22 20.48
C ASN A 54 8.43 3.12 19.85
N THR A 55 8.63 3.20 18.53
CA THR A 55 9.41 2.23 17.75
C THR A 55 10.19 2.92 16.64
N ASP A 56 11.43 2.47 16.41
CA ASP A 56 12.23 2.89 15.26
C ASP A 56 11.98 2.01 14.02
N ARG A 57 11.15 0.97 14.14
CA ARG A 57 10.87 0.00 13.09
C ARG A 57 9.60 0.37 12.32
N VAL A 58 9.68 1.43 11.54
CA VAL A 58 8.62 1.83 10.60
C VAL A 58 9.05 1.50 9.17
N ILE A 59 8.28 0.63 8.49
CA ILE A 59 8.55 0.23 7.11
C ILE A 59 7.55 0.93 6.19
N PRO A 60 7.94 2.00 5.46
CA PRO A 60 7.07 2.63 4.49
C PRO A 60 6.99 1.82 3.19
N VAL A 61 5.78 1.41 2.83
CA VAL A 61 5.46 0.75 1.57
C VAL A 61 4.43 1.59 0.82
N VAL A 62 4.76 2.01 -0.39
CA VAL A 62 3.84 2.74 -1.27
C VAL A 62 3.45 1.84 -2.44
N ILE A 63 2.15 1.67 -2.59
CA ILE A 63 1.55 0.86 -3.66
C ILE A 63 0.92 1.81 -4.67
N PHE A 64 1.47 1.84 -5.88
CA PHE A 64 0.93 2.61 -7.02
C PHE A 64 0.07 1.69 -7.88
N LEU A 65 -1.16 2.13 -8.19
CA LEU A 65 -2.06 1.36 -9.06
C LEU A 65 -1.73 1.53 -10.55
N ARG A 66 -0.99 2.58 -10.91
CA ARG A 66 -0.55 2.84 -12.28
C ARG A 66 0.94 3.14 -12.31
N PRO A 67 1.64 2.71 -13.38
CA PRO A 67 3.03 3.10 -13.58
C PRO A 67 3.19 4.60 -13.71
N GLY A 68 4.24 5.13 -13.10
CA GLY A 68 4.52 6.56 -13.10
C GLY A 68 5.98 6.85 -12.79
N GLN A 69 6.38 8.11 -12.99
CA GLN A 69 7.66 8.61 -12.54
C GLN A 69 7.47 9.29 -11.19
N TYR A 70 8.05 8.71 -10.14
CA TYR A 70 8.02 9.24 -8.78
C TYR A 70 9.42 9.21 -8.17
N ARG A 71 9.68 10.15 -7.27
CA ARG A 71 10.94 10.22 -6.54
C ARG A 71 11.04 9.01 -5.61
N ARG A 72 12.07 8.18 -5.78
CA ARG A 72 12.26 6.92 -5.02
C ARG A 72 12.92 7.10 -3.64
N GLY A 73 13.24 8.33 -3.28
CA GLY A 73 13.85 8.66 -2.00
C GLY A 73 14.10 10.15 -1.85
N LEU A 74 14.28 10.56 -0.61
CA LEU A 74 14.46 11.95 -0.23
C LEU A 74 15.76 12.08 0.55
N ASP A 75 16.67 12.90 0.02
CA ASP A 75 17.90 13.27 0.69
C ASP A 75 17.82 14.77 0.99
N LEU A 76 17.88 15.13 2.28
CA LEU A 76 17.89 16.51 2.76
C LEU A 76 19.24 16.80 3.41
N GLY A 77 19.93 17.80 2.89
CA GLY A 77 21.23 18.19 3.38
C GLY A 77 21.87 19.29 2.55
N THR A 78 23.17 19.45 2.69
CA THR A 78 23.98 20.28 1.78
C THR A 78 24.40 19.45 0.56
N THR A 79 25.10 20.10 -0.38
CA THR A 79 25.67 19.41 -1.55
C THR A 79 26.57 18.24 -1.17
N ASP A 80 27.33 18.37 -0.08
CA ASP A 80 28.36 17.42 0.30
C ASP A 80 27.95 16.50 1.47
N ASN A 81 26.83 16.79 2.15
CA ASN A 81 26.43 16.01 3.33
C ASN A 81 24.91 15.89 3.51
N PRO A 82 24.33 14.69 3.40
CA PRO A 82 22.93 14.44 3.75
C PRO A 82 22.75 14.33 5.28
N TYR A 83 21.82 15.09 5.84
CA TYR A 83 21.43 14.99 7.26
C TYR A 83 20.21 14.10 7.47
N LEU A 84 19.36 13.96 6.46
CA LEU A 84 18.22 13.04 6.48
C LEU A 84 18.16 12.32 5.14
N THR A 85 18.20 10.99 5.21
CA THR A 85 17.97 10.10 4.07
C THR A 85 16.70 9.31 4.35
N PHE A 86 15.71 9.43 3.47
CA PHE A 86 14.46 8.72 3.56
C PHE A 86 14.25 7.87 2.32
N ARG A 87 14.00 6.57 2.55
CA ARG A 87 13.76 5.56 1.52
C ARG A 87 12.46 4.83 1.85
N PHE A 88 11.83 4.28 0.84
CA PHE A 88 10.59 3.53 0.98
C PHE A 88 10.52 2.44 -0.09
N ILE A 89 9.72 1.43 0.21
CA ILE A 89 9.45 0.33 -0.72
C ILE A 89 8.36 0.79 -1.68
N ILE A 90 8.57 0.52 -2.96
CA ILE A 90 7.61 0.83 -4.01
C ILE A 90 7.10 -0.48 -4.60
N SER A 91 5.80 -0.59 -4.75
CA SER A 91 5.14 -1.63 -5.54
C SER A 91 4.27 -0.99 -6.61
N ASP A 92 4.48 -1.34 -7.87
CA ASP A 92 3.63 -0.92 -8.99
C ASP A 92 2.73 -2.10 -9.35
N LEU A 93 1.48 -2.07 -8.90
CA LEU A 93 0.56 -3.19 -9.13
C LEU A 93 0.31 -3.41 -10.62
N GLY A 94 0.25 -2.34 -11.42
CA GLY A 94 0.04 -2.44 -12.85
C GLY A 94 1.19 -3.15 -13.59
N ALA A 95 2.35 -3.31 -12.97
CA ALA A 95 3.46 -4.09 -13.51
C ALA A 95 3.43 -5.58 -13.09
N ILE A 96 2.66 -5.93 -12.06
CA ILE A 96 2.60 -7.28 -11.47
C ILE A 96 1.54 -8.12 -12.18
N PRO A 97 1.85 -9.34 -12.67
CA PRO A 97 0.85 -10.22 -13.26
C PRO A 97 -0.18 -10.69 -12.23
N ALA A 98 -1.46 -10.47 -12.49
CA ALA A 98 -2.54 -10.92 -11.62
C ALA A 98 -2.59 -12.45 -11.48
N GLU A 99 -2.18 -13.18 -12.53
CA GLU A 99 -2.17 -14.64 -12.58
C GLU A 99 -1.35 -15.28 -11.45
N GLU A 100 -0.23 -14.65 -11.07
CA GLU A 100 0.65 -15.13 -9.99
C GLU A 100 -0.03 -15.12 -8.62
N TYR A 101 -1.11 -14.36 -8.46
CA TYR A 101 -1.76 -14.10 -7.17
C TYR A 101 -3.20 -14.63 -7.08
N LEU A 102 -3.71 -15.31 -8.12
CA LEU A 102 -5.10 -15.82 -8.14
C LEU A 102 -5.44 -16.75 -6.97
N GLN A 103 -4.45 -17.45 -6.42
CA GLN A 103 -4.60 -18.36 -5.29
C GLN A 103 -3.85 -17.87 -4.04
N SER A 104 -3.43 -16.60 -4.02
CA SER A 104 -2.72 -16.03 -2.88
C SER A 104 -3.56 -16.10 -1.62
N ARG A 105 -2.92 -16.42 -0.49
CA ARG A 105 -3.51 -16.33 0.86
C ARG A 105 -3.35 -14.94 1.48
N ASN A 106 -2.73 -14.00 0.76
CA ASN A 106 -2.62 -12.61 1.18
C ASN A 106 -3.87 -11.85 0.73
N ILE A 107 -4.68 -11.43 1.69
CA ILE A 107 -5.92 -10.66 1.44
C ILE A 107 -5.64 -9.40 0.62
N ILE A 108 -4.55 -8.70 0.90
CA ILE A 108 -4.16 -7.48 0.17
C ILE A 108 -3.89 -7.80 -1.29
N ALA A 109 -3.21 -8.91 -1.58
CA ALA A 109 -2.97 -9.33 -2.96
C ALA A 109 -4.27 -9.72 -3.67
N ARG A 110 -5.19 -10.39 -2.97
CA ARG A 110 -6.48 -10.83 -3.56
C ARG A 110 -7.41 -9.68 -3.88
N ILE A 111 -7.59 -8.71 -2.98
CA ILE A 111 -8.45 -7.55 -3.24
C ILE A 111 -7.87 -6.63 -4.32
N ASN A 112 -6.55 -6.66 -4.53
CA ASN A 112 -5.87 -5.84 -5.55
C ASN A 112 -5.68 -6.54 -6.91
N LEU A 113 -6.20 -7.76 -7.11
CA LEU A 113 -6.14 -8.42 -8.42
C LEU A 113 -6.67 -7.55 -9.58
N PRO A 114 -7.74 -6.74 -9.43
CA PRO A 114 -8.20 -5.83 -10.48
C PRO A 114 -7.20 -4.73 -10.85
N ASN A 115 -6.32 -4.36 -9.91
CA ASN A 115 -5.29 -3.34 -10.11
C ASN A 115 -3.98 -3.92 -10.66
N MET A 116 -3.88 -5.24 -10.75
CA MET A 116 -2.73 -5.95 -11.32
C MET A 116 -2.84 -6.09 -12.84
N ARG A 117 -1.73 -6.39 -13.51
CA ARG A 117 -1.70 -6.62 -14.95
C ARG A 117 -2.47 -7.90 -15.31
N HIS A 118 -3.50 -7.75 -16.14
CA HIS A 118 -4.27 -8.85 -16.71
C HIS A 118 -4.75 -8.48 -18.11
N ALA A 119 -5.08 -9.48 -18.93
CA ALA A 119 -5.65 -9.24 -20.25
C ALA A 119 -7.10 -8.71 -20.11
N PRO A 120 -7.56 -7.79 -20.97
CA PRO A 120 -8.92 -7.24 -20.89
C PRO A 120 -10.02 -8.30 -20.87
N GLU A 121 -9.81 -9.42 -21.55
CA GLU A 121 -10.74 -10.56 -21.66
C GLU A 121 -10.87 -11.32 -20.33
N GLU A 122 -9.85 -11.26 -19.47
CA GLU A 122 -9.85 -11.92 -18.17
C GLU A 122 -10.50 -11.07 -17.07
N ARG A 123 -10.85 -9.81 -17.35
CA ARG A 123 -11.33 -8.86 -16.33
C ARG A 123 -12.45 -9.42 -15.46
N VAL A 124 -13.46 -10.08 -16.05
CA VAL A 124 -14.56 -10.69 -15.29
C VAL A 124 -14.06 -11.77 -14.33
N LYS A 125 -13.17 -12.65 -14.80
CA LYS A 125 -12.55 -13.71 -13.99
C LYS A 125 -11.70 -13.12 -12.87
N ILE A 126 -10.94 -12.07 -13.14
CA ILE A 126 -10.11 -11.36 -12.16
C ILE A 126 -10.95 -10.77 -11.03
N TYR A 127 -12.03 -10.05 -11.36
CA TYR A 127 -12.94 -9.48 -10.39
C TYR A 127 -13.62 -10.56 -9.54
N LEU A 128 -14.09 -11.64 -10.17
CA LEU A 128 -14.66 -12.78 -9.45
C LEU A 128 -13.65 -13.37 -8.46
N ARG A 129 -12.40 -13.60 -8.89
CA ARG A 129 -11.34 -14.13 -8.02
C ARG A 129 -10.98 -13.18 -6.88
N ALA A 130 -11.07 -11.87 -7.09
CA ALA A 130 -10.89 -10.89 -6.03
C ALA A 130 -12.01 -11.00 -4.98
N GLN A 131 -13.27 -11.07 -5.41
CA GLN A 131 -14.44 -11.22 -4.53
C GLN A 131 -14.42 -12.54 -3.75
N GLU A 132 -14.12 -13.66 -4.42
CA GLU A 132 -13.93 -14.96 -3.78
C GLU A 132 -12.83 -14.89 -2.71
N GLY A 133 -11.69 -14.28 -3.04
CA GLY A 133 -10.57 -14.13 -2.10
C GLY A 133 -10.92 -13.29 -0.88
N LEU A 134 -11.70 -12.22 -1.07
CA LEU A 134 -12.19 -11.40 0.05
C LEU A 134 -13.12 -12.20 0.97
N ALA A 135 -14.06 -12.95 0.39
CA ALA A 135 -14.99 -13.78 1.17
C ALA A 135 -14.28 -14.93 1.90
N GLU A 136 -13.24 -15.52 1.30
CA GLU A 136 -12.47 -16.63 1.88
C GLU A 136 -11.51 -16.18 2.99
N LEU A 137 -10.83 -15.05 2.82
CA LEU A 137 -9.68 -14.69 3.66
C LEU A 137 -10.00 -13.70 4.79
N GLU A 138 -11.02 -12.86 4.67
CA GLU A 138 -11.42 -11.93 5.72
C GLU A 138 -12.66 -12.49 6.44
N PRO A 139 -12.59 -12.95 7.70
CA PRO A 139 -13.76 -13.48 8.41
C PRO A 139 -14.71 -12.39 8.92
N ASP A 140 -14.26 -11.15 9.09
CA ASP A 140 -15.07 -10.06 9.67
C ASP A 140 -15.97 -9.41 8.59
N PRO A 141 -17.31 -9.52 8.71
CA PRO A 141 -18.23 -8.93 7.73
C PRO A 141 -18.10 -7.41 7.60
N ASN A 142 -17.77 -6.70 8.67
CA ASN A 142 -17.62 -5.24 8.62
C ASN A 142 -16.37 -4.86 7.80
N LYS A 143 -15.27 -5.62 7.96
CA LYS A 143 -14.07 -5.44 7.14
C LYS A 143 -14.30 -5.83 5.68
N ARG A 144 -15.11 -6.86 5.40
CA ARG A 144 -15.50 -7.20 4.03
C ARG A 144 -16.23 -6.06 3.33
N ILE A 145 -17.20 -5.44 4.00
CA ILE A 145 -17.92 -4.28 3.46
C ILE A 145 -16.93 -3.16 3.15
N LYS A 146 -15.99 -2.87 4.05
CA LYS A 146 -14.96 -1.86 3.80
C LYS A 146 -14.05 -2.22 2.62
N TYR A 147 -13.68 -3.49 2.46
CA TYR A 147 -12.69 -3.89 1.46
C TYR A 147 -13.26 -4.12 0.06
N ILE A 148 -14.58 -4.28 -0.07
CA ILE A 148 -15.19 -4.53 -1.38
C ILE A 148 -15.07 -3.33 -2.33
N ASP A 149 -14.99 -2.12 -1.78
CA ASP A 149 -14.81 -0.89 -2.55
C ASP A 149 -13.47 -0.83 -3.29
N PHE A 150 -12.46 -1.62 -2.87
CA PHE A 150 -11.19 -1.74 -3.60
C PHE A 150 -11.27 -2.66 -4.83
N ILE A 151 -12.32 -3.46 -4.93
CA ILE A 151 -12.53 -4.39 -6.04
C ILE A 151 -13.39 -3.76 -7.13
N ALA A 152 -14.26 -2.79 -6.77
CA ALA A 152 -15.31 -2.25 -7.63
C ALA A 152 -14.80 -1.37 -8.79
#